data_AF-A0A067BVV4-F1
#
_entry.id   AF-A0A067BVV4-F1
#
_cell.length_a   1.000
_cell.length_b   1.000
_cell.length_c   1.000
_cell.angle_alpha   90.00
_cell.angle_beta   90.00
_cell.angle_gamma   90.00
#
_symmetry.space_group_name_H-M   'P 1'
#
loop_
_entity.id
_entity.type
_entity.pdbx_description
1 polymer ?
#
loop_
_entity_poly.entity_id
_entity_poly.type
_entity_poly.pdbx_seq_one_letter_code
_entity_poly.pdbx_strand_id
1 'polypeptide(L)'
;MQPLTAYISEYLPWTGKLSPPLAYANYTDFVSTELDRSRAMYSNSTIPDGNLYLVDKPNNAQVARALLHLGQPPSMSFRTCFNTQLPGLPGLVFYTNRAMEMLCAAMTAPNASAVNWTAQGSCFQATLCTLSTGHVCFWLLPGNVVHRESSDATAMTLTYVYYESRFGPWIWFKFGYRIASTLFVWYRLWHGYYKHVWALKSVLQGRGHRATLPSGVWSYELVVGDPTAIILMDPSVATLYFLDIWLSVTNLAVAIMQVAQSGSLEHVFRSTWYLSRTVWFAYWSLCLVSYGLKRFHKEHVFADVDPTVLAIAVMVYGPLLTWMNGHIPVFTRLYQWTFTFYYNNIKNRVTLGTLRRRPPRQTARGGTVHAIMETYPQLKATPTINLRATDCFVLCYCNGQLYERLRVSLLQCLDRRDADKVIAHSAEPSEFVSAPPNSHT
;
A
#
# COMPACT_ATOMS: atom_id res chain seq x y z
N MET A 1 9.71 6.31 -8.37
CA MET A 1 9.70 5.14 -9.29
C MET A 1 8.71 4.04 -8.88
N GLN A 2 7.99 4.15 -7.75
CA GLN A 2 7.11 3.09 -7.23
C GLN A 2 5.82 2.74 -8.04
N PRO A 3 5.26 3.57 -8.94
CA PRO A 3 4.08 3.15 -9.73
C PRO A 3 4.41 2.06 -10.74
N LEU A 4 5.59 2.15 -11.37
CA LEU A 4 6.02 1.19 -12.37
C LEU A 4 6.44 -0.15 -11.75
N THR A 5 6.81 -0.18 -10.46
CA THR A 5 7.12 -1.44 -9.77
C THR A 5 5.89 -2.35 -9.62
N ALA A 6 4.68 -1.83 -9.86
CA ALA A 6 3.48 -2.65 -9.97
C ALA A 6 3.62 -3.75 -11.06
N TYR A 7 4.32 -3.46 -12.16
CA TYR A 7 4.53 -4.41 -13.27
C TYR A 7 5.51 -5.55 -12.96
N ILE A 8 6.07 -5.59 -11.74
CA ILE A 8 6.76 -6.78 -11.25
C ILE A 8 5.77 -7.94 -11.09
N SER A 9 4.51 -7.65 -10.72
CA SER A 9 3.44 -8.64 -10.56
C SER A 9 2.32 -8.49 -11.59
N GLU A 10 2.06 -7.27 -12.04
CA GLU A 10 1.07 -6.99 -13.09
C GLU A 10 1.66 -7.19 -14.49
N TYR A 11 0.83 -7.65 -15.41
CA TYR A 11 1.19 -7.68 -16.83
C TYR A 11 1.28 -6.27 -17.43
N LEU A 12 2.25 -6.07 -18.31
CA LEU A 12 2.34 -4.89 -19.17
C LEU A 12 1.17 -4.88 -20.18
N PRO A 13 0.78 -3.71 -20.72
CA PRO A 13 -0.37 -3.58 -21.63
C PRO A 13 -0.35 -4.49 -22.85
N TRP A 14 0.83 -4.77 -23.38
CA TRP A 14 1.06 -5.63 -24.54
C TRP A 14 1.33 -7.10 -24.19
N THR A 15 1.19 -7.49 -22.91
CA THR A 15 1.47 -8.86 -22.45
C THR A 15 0.25 -9.50 -21.81
N GLY A 16 0.06 -10.80 -22.04
CA GLY A 16 -1.02 -11.59 -21.46
C GLY A 16 -2.38 -11.43 -22.17
N LYS A 17 -3.33 -12.29 -21.80
CA LYS A 17 -4.61 -12.46 -22.50
C LYS A 17 -5.64 -11.45 -22.00
N LEU A 18 -6.33 -10.77 -22.92
CA LEU A 18 -7.50 -9.93 -22.61
C LEU A 18 -8.73 -10.80 -22.34
N SER A 19 -9.61 -10.32 -21.47
CA SER A 19 -10.87 -11.02 -21.19
C SER A 19 -11.83 -10.85 -22.37
N PRO A 20 -12.54 -11.92 -22.78
CA PRO A 20 -13.61 -11.79 -23.75
C PRO A 20 -14.74 -10.90 -23.16
N PRO A 21 -15.50 -10.19 -24.01
CA PRO A 21 -16.69 -9.49 -23.54
C PRO A 21 -17.66 -10.49 -22.89
N LEU A 22 -18.23 -10.12 -21.74
CA LEU A 22 -19.22 -10.92 -21.03
C LEU A 22 -20.50 -10.98 -21.87
N ALA A 23 -20.76 -12.13 -22.49
CA ALA A 23 -21.94 -12.38 -23.31
C ALA A 23 -22.73 -13.55 -22.72
N TYR A 24 -23.39 -13.31 -21.58
CA TYR A 24 -24.31 -14.26 -20.96
C TYR A 24 -25.73 -13.72 -21.09
N ALA A 25 -26.70 -14.62 -21.29
CA ALA A 25 -28.09 -14.22 -21.48
C ALA A 25 -28.71 -13.65 -20.19
N ASN A 26 -28.33 -14.19 -19.04
CA ASN A 26 -28.72 -13.72 -17.72
C ASN A 26 -27.69 -14.15 -16.66
N TYR A 27 -27.87 -13.70 -15.41
CA TYR A 27 -26.92 -14.02 -14.33
C TYR A 27 -26.91 -15.52 -13.97
N THR A 28 -28.04 -16.21 -14.09
CA THR A 28 -28.12 -17.66 -13.81
C THR A 28 -27.32 -18.46 -14.83
N ASP A 29 -27.41 -18.10 -16.11
CA ASP A 29 -26.66 -18.65 -17.22
C ASP A 29 -25.15 -18.44 -17.05
N PHE A 30 -24.75 -17.24 -16.59
CA PHE A 30 -23.38 -16.99 -16.16
C PHE A 30 -22.93 -17.97 -15.07
N VAL A 31 -23.72 -18.12 -14.00
CA VAL A 31 -23.36 -18.99 -12.87
C VAL A 31 -23.22 -20.45 -13.31
N SER A 32 -24.17 -20.99 -14.09
CA SER A 32 -24.12 -22.39 -14.53
C SER A 32 -22.99 -22.65 -15.51
N THR A 33 -22.89 -21.83 -16.56
CA THR A 33 -21.91 -22.03 -17.64
C THR A 33 -20.49 -21.90 -17.11
N GLU A 34 -20.25 -20.91 -16.24
CA GLU A 34 -18.91 -20.65 -15.73
C GLU A 34 -18.49 -21.65 -14.66
N LEU A 35 -19.44 -22.16 -13.86
CA LEU A 35 -19.17 -23.22 -12.90
C LEU A 35 -18.79 -24.52 -13.59
N ASP A 36 -19.53 -24.92 -14.63
CA ASP A 36 -19.26 -26.13 -15.40
C ASP A 36 -17.92 -26.04 -16.13
N ARG A 37 -17.63 -24.88 -16.73
CA ARG A 37 -16.33 -24.59 -17.35
C ARG A 37 -15.19 -24.69 -16.34
N SER A 38 -15.34 -24.12 -15.15
CA SER A 38 -14.32 -24.13 -14.10
C SER A 38 -14.06 -25.54 -13.57
N ARG A 39 -15.12 -26.33 -13.35
CA ARG A 39 -15.03 -27.74 -12.91
C ARG A 39 -14.32 -28.61 -13.95
N ALA A 40 -14.58 -28.40 -15.23
CA ALA A 40 -13.91 -29.14 -16.31
C ALA A 40 -12.42 -28.79 -16.41
N MET A 41 -12.07 -27.52 -16.20
CA MET A 41 -10.69 -27.03 -16.32
C MET A 41 -9.82 -27.38 -15.11
N TYR A 42 -10.38 -27.34 -13.91
CA TYR A 42 -9.67 -27.55 -12.65
C TYR A 42 -10.18 -28.81 -11.93
N SER A 43 -9.68 -29.96 -12.36
CA SER A 43 -10.01 -31.25 -11.80
C SER A 43 -8.78 -31.89 -11.14
N ASN A 44 -8.98 -33.04 -10.50
CA ASN A 44 -7.89 -33.78 -9.84
C ASN A 44 -6.76 -34.20 -10.81
N SER A 45 -7.06 -34.31 -12.11
CA SER A 45 -6.06 -34.63 -13.13
C SER A 45 -5.25 -33.42 -13.58
N THR A 46 -5.86 -32.22 -13.58
CA THR A 46 -5.21 -31.00 -14.10
C THR A 46 -4.43 -30.24 -13.03
N ILE A 47 -4.86 -30.30 -11.77
CA ILE A 47 -4.11 -29.72 -10.64
C ILE A 47 -3.07 -30.74 -10.15
N PRO A 48 -1.79 -30.36 -10.00
CA PRO A 48 -0.76 -31.25 -9.46
C PRO A 48 -1.08 -31.75 -8.05
N ASP A 49 -0.63 -32.97 -7.75
CA ASP A 49 -0.77 -33.58 -6.43
C ASP A 49 -0.01 -32.78 -5.36
N GLY A 50 -0.60 -32.62 -4.18
CA GLY A 50 -0.04 -31.82 -3.08
C GLY A 50 -0.15 -30.30 -3.22
N ASN A 51 -0.59 -29.76 -4.37
CA ASN A 51 -0.66 -28.30 -4.56
C ASN A 51 -1.95 -27.68 -4.00
N LEU A 52 -1.84 -26.93 -2.91
CA LEU A 52 -2.97 -26.14 -2.38
C LEU A 52 -3.24 -24.87 -3.19
N TYR A 53 -2.28 -24.41 -3.99
CA TYR A 53 -2.39 -23.16 -4.75
C TYR A 53 -1.77 -23.29 -6.14
N LEU A 54 -2.46 -22.81 -7.17
CA LEU A 54 -2.01 -22.82 -8.56
C LEU A 54 -2.30 -21.48 -9.25
N VAL A 55 -1.30 -20.97 -9.98
CA VAL A 55 -1.42 -19.78 -10.82
C VAL A 55 -1.55 -20.20 -12.29
N ASP A 56 -2.76 -20.09 -12.85
CA ASP A 56 -3.03 -20.36 -14.26
C ASP A 56 -2.89 -19.06 -15.09
N LYS A 57 -1.65 -18.80 -15.54
CA LYS A 57 -1.30 -17.62 -16.34
C LYS A 57 -2.09 -17.56 -17.67
N PRO A 58 -2.23 -18.64 -18.47
CA PRO A 58 -3.01 -18.61 -19.71
C PRO A 58 -4.44 -18.10 -19.57
N ASN A 59 -5.10 -18.42 -18.45
CA ASN A 59 -6.49 -18.04 -18.20
C ASN A 59 -6.64 -16.84 -17.24
N ASN A 60 -5.54 -16.21 -16.82
CA ASN A 60 -5.51 -15.18 -15.77
C ASN A 60 -6.29 -15.62 -14.50
N ALA A 61 -6.09 -16.86 -14.06
CA ALA A 61 -6.82 -17.45 -12.96
C ALA A 61 -5.91 -17.83 -11.79
N GLN A 62 -6.45 -17.72 -10.59
CA GLN A 62 -5.81 -18.13 -9.34
C GLN A 62 -6.69 -19.21 -8.71
N VAL A 63 -6.13 -20.40 -8.50
CA VAL A 63 -6.84 -21.55 -7.97
C VAL A 63 -6.27 -21.89 -6.59
N ALA A 64 -7.14 -22.00 -5.60
CA ALA A 64 -6.80 -22.38 -4.25
C ALA A 64 -7.68 -23.56 -3.79
N ARG A 65 -7.10 -24.48 -3.02
CA ARG A 65 -7.78 -25.62 -2.41
C ARG A 65 -7.67 -25.54 -0.90
N ALA A 66 -8.74 -25.89 -0.20
CA ALA A 66 -8.75 -26.02 1.25
C ALA A 66 -9.43 -27.32 1.66
N LEU A 67 -8.84 -27.99 2.66
CA LEU A 67 -9.41 -29.19 3.25
C LEU A 67 -10.38 -28.81 4.37
N LEU A 68 -11.53 -29.47 4.39
CA LEU A 68 -12.59 -29.27 5.38
C LEU A 68 -13.06 -30.63 5.88
N HIS A 69 -13.57 -30.68 7.12
CA HIS A 69 -14.04 -31.91 7.74
C HIS A 69 -15.57 -31.94 7.84
N LEU A 70 -16.14 -33.07 7.42
CA LEU A 70 -17.53 -33.44 7.58
C LEU A 70 -17.80 -33.96 9.01
N GLY A 71 -19.05 -34.29 9.31
CA GLY A 71 -19.45 -34.86 10.60
C GLY A 71 -19.46 -33.83 11.75
N GLN A 72 -19.52 -32.53 11.43
CA GLN A 72 -19.69 -31.50 12.44
C GLN A 72 -21.07 -31.64 13.12
N PRO A 73 -21.22 -31.22 14.39
CA PRO A 73 -22.48 -31.35 15.13
C PRO A 73 -23.69 -30.83 14.35
N PRO A 74 -24.79 -31.61 14.25
CA PRO A 74 -25.97 -31.21 13.45
C PRO A 74 -26.68 -29.98 14.01
N SER A 75 -26.48 -29.65 15.30
CA SER A 75 -26.96 -28.43 15.94
C SER A 75 -26.01 -27.23 15.80
N MET A 76 -24.98 -27.32 14.95
CA MET A 76 -24.03 -26.23 14.75
C MET A 76 -24.73 -25.02 14.12
N SER A 77 -24.79 -23.93 14.87
CA SER A 77 -25.30 -22.67 14.34
C SER A 77 -24.33 -22.05 13.33
N PHE A 78 -24.87 -21.29 12.38
CA PHE A 78 -24.06 -20.54 11.41
C PHE A 78 -22.98 -19.67 12.07
N ARG A 79 -23.29 -19.03 13.21
CA ARG A 79 -22.31 -18.22 13.96
C ARG A 79 -21.14 -19.06 14.48
N THR A 80 -21.40 -20.27 14.93
CA THR A 80 -20.36 -21.18 15.43
C THR A 80 -19.47 -21.63 14.27
N CYS A 81 -20.08 -22.10 13.18
CA CYS A 81 -19.37 -22.47 11.96
C CYS A 81 -18.49 -21.33 11.42
N PHE A 82 -19.05 -20.11 11.32
CA PHE A 82 -18.33 -18.93 10.87
C PHE A 82 -17.12 -18.59 11.75
N ASN A 83 -17.24 -18.80 13.06
CA ASN A 83 -16.17 -18.48 14.00
C ASN A 83 -15.07 -19.55 14.07
N THR A 84 -15.39 -20.82 13.80
CA THR A 84 -14.47 -21.94 14.05
C THR A 84 -14.00 -22.65 12.80
N GLN A 85 -14.85 -22.79 11.77
CA GLN A 85 -14.58 -23.63 10.60
C GLN A 85 -14.21 -22.84 9.34
N LEU A 86 -14.75 -21.63 9.20
CA LEU A 86 -14.52 -20.80 8.01
C LEU A 86 -13.23 -19.95 8.03
N PRO A 87 -12.65 -19.54 9.18
CA PRO A 87 -11.43 -18.73 9.18
C PRO A 87 -10.26 -19.43 8.48
N GLY A 88 -9.48 -18.67 7.70
CA GLY A 88 -8.35 -19.19 6.94
C GLY A 88 -8.70 -19.74 5.56
N LEU A 89 -9.99 -19.89 5.22
CA LEU A 89 -10.40 -20.33 3.89
C LEU A 89 -9.99 -19.34 2.79
N PRO A 90 -9.60 -19.85 1.60
CA PRO A 90 -9.15 -19.02 0.50
C PRO A 90 -10.27 -18.10 0.03
N GLY A 91 -10.01 -16.80 0.05
CA GLY A 91 -10.98 -15.79 -0.40
C GLY A 91 -12.20 -15.63 0.51
N LEU A 92 -12.19 -16.14 1.76
CA LEU A 92 -13.31 -16.03 2.72
C LEU A 92 -13.90 -14.61 2.80
N VAL A 93 -13.02 -13.61 2.74
CA VAL A 93 -13.37 -12.19 2.81
C VAL A 93 -14.33 -11.77 1.69
N PHE A 94 -14.33 -12.48 0.56
CA PHE A 94 -15.19 -12.25 -0.60
C PHE A 94 -16.44 -13.14 -0.62
N TYR A 95 -16.62 -14.02 0.37
CA TYR A 95 -17.75 -14.95 0.36
C TYR A 95 -19.04 -14.21 0.69
N THR A 96 -20.10 -14.57 -0.02
CA THR A 96 -21.46 -14.14 0.31
C THR A 96 -22.00 -14.94 1.50
N ASN A 97 -23.00 -14.41 2.21
CA ASN A 97 -23.66 -15.15 3.29
C ASN A 97 -24.18 -16.51 2.80
N ARG A 98 -24.76 -16.56 1.60
CA ARG A 98 -25.23 -17.81 0.98
C ARG A 98 -24.11 -18.82 0.76
N ALA A 99 -22.93 -18.37 0.30
CA ALA A 99 -21.77 -19.24 0.13
C ALA A 99 -21.31 -19.83 1.47
N MET A 100 -21.25 -19.01 2.52
CA MET A 100 -20.88 -19.44 3.86
C MET A 100 -21.90 -20.40 4.47
N GLU A 101 -23.20 -20.13 4.30
CA GLU A 101 -24.29 -21.01 4.75
C GLU A 101 -24.24 -22.38 4.07
N MET A 102 -23.98 -22.39 2.75
CA MET A 102 -23.80 -23.62 1.98
C MET A 102 -22.64 -24.47 2.52
N LEU A 103 -21.49 -23.85 2.81
CA LEU A 103 -20.33 -24.53 3.39
C LEU A 103 -20.63 -25.11 4.77
N CYS A 104 -21.26 -24.30 5.64
CA CYS A 104 -21.64 -24.74 6.98
C CYS A 104 -22.64 -25.90 6.95
N ALA A 105 -23.64 -25.85 6.06
CA ALA A 105 -24.59 -26.93 5.88
C ALA A 105 -23.90 -28.22 5.41
N ALA A 106 -22.98 -28.13 4.44
CA ALA A 106 -22.23 -29.28 3.96
C ALA A 106 -21.38 -29.93 5.06
N MET A 107 -20.75 -29.14 5.95
CA MET A 107 -19.94 -29.67 7.06
C MET A 107 -20.73 -30.49 8.08
N THR A 108 -22.03 -30.23 8.24
CA THR A 108 -22.90 -30.99 9.17
C THR A 108 -23.32 -32.36 8.62
N ALA A 109 -23.09 -32.62 7.34
CA ALA A 109 -23.37 -33.93 6.76
C ALA A 109 -22.48 -34.99 7.42
N PRO A 110 -23.03 -36.18 7.74
CA PRO A 110 -22.29 -37.20 8.50
C PRO A 110 -21.08 -37.74 7.72
N ASN A 111 -21.25 -37.98 6.42
CA ASN A 111 -20.26 -38.57 5.53
C ASN A 111 -20.37 -37.95 4.13
N ALA A 112 -19.34 -38.15 3.32
CA ALA A 112 -19.31 -37.66 1.95
C ALA A 112 -20.50 -38.11 1.06
N SER A 113 -21.06 -39.29 1.34
CA SER A 113 -22.19 -39.86 0.60
C SER A 113 -23.50 -39.10 0.81
N ALA A 114 -23.63 -38.35 1.91
CA ALA A 114 -24.85 -37.62 2.27
C ALA A 114 -24.93 -36.22 1.62
N VAL A 115 -23.87 -35.77 0.95
CA VAL A 115 -23.80 -34.45 0.32
C VAL A 115 -24.12 -34.56 -1.16
N ASN A 116 -25.04 -33.72 -1.65
CA ASN A 116 -25.30 -33.61 -3.08
C ASN A 116 -24.25 -32.71 -3.78
N TRP A 117 -23.09 -33.28 -4.11
CA TRP A 117 -21.91 -32.55 -4.62
C TRP A 117 -22.18 -31.70 -5.88
N THR A 118 -23.08 -32.14 -6.76
CA THR A 118 -23.39 -31.40 -7.99
C THR A 118 -24.01 -30.03 -7.69
N ALA A 119 -24.84 -29.97 -6.63
CA ALA A 119 -25.47 -28.75 -6.13
C ALA A 119 -24.57 -27.90 -5.23
N GLN A 120 -23.42 -28.40 -4.78
CA GLN A 120 -22.49 -27.68 -3.90
C GLN A 120 -21.46 -26.87 -4.70
N GLY A 121 -21.90 -25.76 -5.27
CA GLY A 121 -21.02 -24.80 -5.94
C GLY A 121 -21.77 -23.60 -6.47
N SER A 122 -21.05 -22.49 -6.62
CA SER A 122 -21.59 -21.27 -7.20
C SER A 122 -20.47 -20.43 -7.79
N CYS A 123 -20.83 -19.56 -8.72
CA CYS A 123 -19.99 -18.47 -9.15
C CYS A 123 -20.64 -17.13 -8.78
N PHE A 124 -19.83 -16.08 -8.68
CA PHE A 124 -20.30 -14.72 -8.55
C PHE A 124 -19.36 -13.74 -9.23
N GLN A 125 -19.92 -12.64 -9.71
CA GLN A 125 -19.16 -11.57 -10.33
C GLN A 125 -18.56 -10.66 -9.24
N ALA A 126 -17.28 -10.34 -9.36
CA ALA A 126 -16.61 -9.40 -8.48
C ALA A 126 -16.67 -8.01 -9.13
N THR A 127 -17.43 -7.10 -8.55
CA THR A 127 -17.56 -5.72 -9.04
C THR A 127 -16.89 -4.74 -8.07
N LEU A 128 -16.23 -3.73 -8.63
CA LEU A 128 -15.80 -2.55 -7.89
C LEU A 128 -16.60 -1.37 -8.44
N CYS A 129 -17.47 -0.80 -7.60
CA CYS A 129 -18.50 0.14 -8.03
C CYS A 129 -19.36 -0.50 -9.15
N THR A 130 -19.30 0.03 -10.37
CA THR A 130 -20.03 -0.49 -11.54
C THR A 130 -19.15 -1.29 -12.50
N LEU A 131 -17.84 -1.36 -12.25
CA LEU A 131 -16.88 -2.05 -13.11
C LEU A 131 -16.74 -3.50 -12.67
N SER A 132 -16.98 -4.43 -13.60
CA SER A 132 -16.61 -5.83 -13.41
C SER A 132 -15.09 -5.91 -13.28
N THR A 133 -14.61 -6.53 -12.21
CA THR A 133 -13.18 -6.69 -11.95
C THR A 133 -12.71 -8.12 -12.14
N GLY A 134 -13.65 -9.05 -12.19
CA GLY A 134 -13.38 -10.48 -12.30
C GLY A 134 -14.61 -11.27 -11.92
N HIS A 135 -14.43 -12.56 -11.78
CA HIS A 135 -15.41 -13.44 -11.20
C HIS A 135 -14.74 -14.52 -10.39
N VAL A 136 -15.51 -15.04 -9.44
CA VAL A 136 -15.09 -16.10 -8.54
C VAL A 136 -16.01 -17.28 -8.75
N CYS A 137 -15.44 -18.48 -8.79
CA CYS A 137 -16.17 -19.74 -8.75
C CYS A 137 -15.64 -20.58 -7.62
N PHE A 138 -16.52 -21.24 -6.88
CA PHE A 138 -16.13 -22.19 -5.86
C PHE A 138 -17.08 -23.39 -5.86
N TRP A 139 -16.54 -24.55 -5.51
CA TRP A 139 -17.31 -25.79 -5.39
C TRP A 139 -16.65 -26.76 -4.43
N LEU A 140 -17.44 -27.73 -3.97
CA LEU A 140 -16.99 -28.79 -3.08
C LEU A 140 -16.77 -30.10 -3.82
N LEU A 141 -15.76 -30.84 -3.40
CA LEU A 141 -15.42 -32.18 -3.88
C LEU A 141 -15.38 -33.16 -2.69
N PRO A 142 -15.83 -34.41 -2.88
CA PRO A 142 -15.74 -35.44 -1.85
C PRO A 142 -14.28 -35.82 -1.57
N GLY A 143 -13.96 -36.03 -0.30
CA GLY A 143 -12.66 -36.51 0.14
C GLY A 143 -11.55 -35.47 0.10
N ASN A 144 -10.34 -35.94 0.38
CA ASN A 144 -9.12 -35.14 0.27
C ASN A 144 -8.54 -35.29 -1.14
N VAL A 145 -8.94 -34.41 -2.06
CA VAL A 145 -8.39 -34.41 -3.43
C VAL A 145 -7.05 -33.68 -3.54
N VAL A 146 -6.52 -33.14 -2.43
CA VAL A 146 -5.19 -32.52 -2.39
C VAL A 146 -4.11 -33.59 -2.51
N HIS A 147 -4.33 -34.76 -1.90
CA HIS A 147 -3.47 -35.93 -1.98
C HIS A 147 -4.25 -37.10 -2.59
N ARG A 148 -3.89 -37.50 -3.82
CA ARG A 148 -4.62 -38.51 -4.62
C ARG A 148 -4.78 -39.87 -3.93
N GLU A 149 -3.92 -40.21 -2.98
CA GLU A 149 -3.93 -41.50 -2.26
C GLU A 149 -4.81 -41.49 -1.00
N SER A 150 -5.40 -40.35 -0.62
CA SER A 150 -6.16 -40.21 0.63
C SER A 150 -7.63 -40.63 0.48
N SER A 151 -8.05 -41.72 1.12
CA SER A 151 -9.43 -42.24 1.13
C SER A 151 -10.25 -41.79 2.35
N ASP A 152 -10.04 -40.56 2.83
CA ASP A 152 -10.76 -40.03 3.98
C ASP A 152 -12.23 -39.69 3.62
N ALA A 153 -13.15 -40.55 4.03
CA ALA A 153 -14.59 -40.39 3.81
C ALA A 153 -15.22 -39.25 4.63
N THR A 154 -14.49 -38.72 5.63
CA THR A 154 -14.89 -37.59 6.47
C THR A 154 -14.28 -36.27 6.00
N ALA A 155 -13.47 -36.29 4.94
CA ALA A 155 -12.92 -35.09 4.34
C ALA A 155 -13.81 -34.57 3.20
N MET A 156 -13.77 -33.27 2.99
CA MET A 156 -14.21 -32.62 1.77
C MET A 156 -13.19 -31.56 1.36
N THR A 157 -13.09 -31.31 0.06
CA THR A 157 -12.18 -30.29 -0.46
C THR A 157 -12.96 -29.15 -1.08
N LEU A 158 -12.66 -27.93 -0.67
CA LEU A 158 -13.14 -26.70 -1.30
C LEU A 158 -12.14 -26.28 -2.37
N THR A 159 -12.61 -26.12 -3.60
CA THR A 159 -11.85 -25.46 -4.66
C THR A 159 -12.41 -24.05 -4.87
N TYR A 160 -11.53 -23.06 -4.79
CA TYR A 160 -11.82 -21.65 -5.02
C TYR A 160 -11.01 -21.17 -6.21
N VAL A 161 -11.67 -20.53 -7.17
CA VAL A 161 -11.04 -19.99 -8.38
C VAL A 161 -11.43 -18.54 -8.54
N TYR A 162 -10.43 -17.69 -8.68
CA TYR A 162 -10.61 -16.29 -9.07
C TYR A 162 -10.09 -16.06 -10.48
N TYR A 163 -10.93 -15.52 -11.35
CA TYR A 163 -10.57 -15.08 -12.69
C TYR A 163 -10.50 -13.55 -12.74
N GLU A 164 -9.37 -13.03 -13.17
CA GLU A 164 -9.19 -11.59 -13.32
C GLU A 164 -9.75 -11.08 -14.66
N SER A 165 -10.58 -10.03 -14.60
CA SER A 165 -11.03 -9.35 -15.81
C SER A 165 -9.98 -8.36 -16.33
N ARG A 166 -9.61 -8.50 -17.60
CA ARG A 166 -8.58 -7.71 -18.27
C ARG A 166 -9.15 -7.02 -19.50
N PHE A 167 -9.62 -5.80 -19.33
CA PHE A 167 -10.14 -4.97 -20.41
C PHE A 167 -9.03 -4.09 -21.02
N GLY A 168 -8.91 -4.12 -22.35
CA GLY A 168 -7.87 -3.39 -23.08
C GLY A 168 -7.81 -1.89 -22.73
N PRO A 169 -8.93 -1.14 -22.84
CA PRO A 169 -8.94 0.28 -22.52
C PRO A 169 -8.52 0.58 -21.07
N TRP A 170 -8.94 -0.25 -20.11
CA TRP A 170 -8.59 -0.08 -18.70
C TRP A 170 -7.09 -0.25 -18.45
N ILE A 171 -6.47 -1.25 -19.09
CA ILE A 171 -5.04 -1.52 -18.91
C ILE A 171 -4.19 -0.39 -19.49
N TRP A 172 -4.55 0.13 -20.68
CA TRP A 172 -3.88 1.28 -21.26
C TRP A 172 -4.06 2.55 -20.46
N PHE A 173 -5.25 2.77 -19.91
CA PHE A 173 -5.50 3.86 -18.96
C PHE A 173 -4.58 3.78 -17.74
N LYS A 174 -4.49 2.61 -17.08
CA LYS A 174 -3.57 2.40 -15.94
C LYS A 174 -2.12 2.68 -16.32
N PHE A 175 -1.69 2.25 -17.50
CA PHE A 175 -0.33 2.49 -17.97
C PHE A 175 -0.03 3.97 -18.21
N GLY A 176 -0.90 4.67 -18.93
CA GLY A 176 -0.79 6.12 -19.13
C GLY A 176 -0.78 6.87 -17.79
N TYR A 177 -1.64 6.48 -16.85
CA TYR A 177 -1.69 7.03 -15.50
C TYR A 177 -0.35 6.85 -14.74
N ARG A 178 0.26 5.67 -14.83
CA ARG A 178 1.55 5.37 -14.18
C ARG A 178 2.73 6.13 -14.80
N ILE A 179 2.71 6.34 -16.11
CA ILE A 179 3.69 7.20 -16.78
C ILE A 179 3.52 8.65 -16.31
N ALA A 180 2.30 9.19 -16.40
CA ALA A 180 2.01 10.56 -16.02
C ALA A 180 2.36 10.85 -14.56
N SER A 181 1.98 9.97 -13.63
CA SER A 181 2.32 10.10 -12.21
C SER A 181 3.83 9.97 -11.96
N THR A 182 4.56 9.13 -12.70
CA THR A 182 6.01 9.02 -12.59
C THR A 182 6.71 10.30 -13.06
N LEU A 183 6.28 10.86 -14.20
CA LEU A 183 6.77 12.14 -14.70
C LEU A 183 6.44 13.29 -13.74
N PHE A 184 5.24 13.30 -13.17
CA PHE A 184 4.83 14.28 -12.18
C PHE A 184 5.71 14.24 -10.92
N VAL A 185 6.03 13.06 -10.39
CA VAL A 185 6.95 12.94 -9.26
C VAL A 185 8.35 13.43 -9.62
N TRP A 186 8.84 13.13 -10.81
CA TRP A 186 10.12 13.65 -11.30
C TRP A 186 10.13 15.18 -11.37
N TYR A 187 9.05 15.77 -11.88
CA TYR A 187 8.85 17.21 -11.91
C TYR A 187 8.87 17.81 -10.48
N ARG A 188 8.13 17.20 -9.53
CA ARG A 188 8.11 17.64 -8.12
C ARG A 188 9.48 17.50 -7.44
N LEU A 189 10.21 16.42 -7.68
CA LEU A 189 11.58 16.22 -7.19
C LEU A 189 12.54 17.28 -7.71
N TRP A 190 12.47 17.57 -9.01
CA TRP A 190 13.33 18.57 -9.63
C TRP A 190 13.06 19.96 -9.06
N HIS A 191 11.81 20.40 -9.09
CA HIS A 191 11.43 21.76 -8.66
C HIS A 191 11.48 21.96 -7.15
N GLY A 192 11.18 20.92 -6.35
CA GLY A 192 11.16 21.00 -4.89
C GLY A 192 12.50 20.67 -4.23
N TYR A 193 13.43 19.99 -4.91
CA TYR A 193 14.69 19.57 -4.28
C TYR A 193 15.92 19.85 -5.14
N TYR A 194 16.06 19.17 -6.27
CA TYR A 194 17.32 19.16 -7.02
C TYR A 194 17.68 20.52 -7.61
N LYS A 195 16.70 21.33 -8.03
CA LYS A 195 16.93 22.71 -8.47
C LYS A 195 17.62 23.54 -7.37
N HIS A 196 17.23 23.35 -6.11
CA HIS A 196 17.80 24.08 -4.98
C HIS A 196 19.19 23.56 -4.59
N VAL A 197 19.41 22.25 -4.66
CA VAL A 197 20.74 21.66 -4.48
C VAL A 197 21.72 22.19 -5.54
N TRP A 198 21.25 22.29 -6.79
CA TRP A 198 22.04 22.83 -7.89
C TRP A 198 22.33 24.33 -7.71
N ALA A 199 21.34 25.11 -7.28
CA ALA A 199 21.54 26.52 -6.94
C ALA A 199 22.55 26.70 -5.79
N LEU A 200 22.49 25.87 -4.75
CA LEU A 200 23.45 25.88 -3.64
C LEU A 200 24.87 25.58 -4.13
N LYS A 201 25.03 24.57 -4.99
CA LYS A 201 26.32 24.26 -5.64
C LYS A 201 26.86 25.48 -6.40
N SER A 202 26.04 26.13 -7.22
CA SER A 202 26.45 27.30 -8.00
C SER A 202 26.87 28.48 -7.12
N VAL A 203 26.18 28.72 -5.99
CA VAL A 203 26.55 29.77 -5.02
C VAL A 203 27.88 29.44 -4.35
N LEU A 204 28.09 28.20 -3.90
CA LEU A 204 29.34 27.79 -3.26
C LEU A 204 30.54 27.88 -4.22
N GLN A 205 30.34 27.54 -5.50
CA GLN A 205 31.38 27.65 -6.53
C GLN A 205 31.73 29.11 -6.87
N GLY A 206 30.74 30.01 -6.91
CA GLY A 206 30.96 31.40 -7.32
C GLY A 206 31.31 32.37 -6.19
N ARG A 207 30.77 32.17 -4.99
CA ARG A 207 30.85 33.13 -3.87
C ARG A 207 31.40 32.53 -2.57
N GLY A 208 31.55 31.21 -2.51
CA GLY A 208 31.86 30.51 -1.26
C GLY A 208 30.71 30.56 -0.26
N HIS A 209 31.01 30.26 1.00
CA HIS A 209 30.01 30.12 2.07
C HIS A 209 29.84 31.37 2.95
N ARG A 210 30.78 32.33 2.92
CA ARG A 210 30.80 33.58 3.71
C ARG A 210 31.05 34.79 2.83
N ALA A 211 30.57 35.96 3.27
CA ALA A 211 30.80 37.22 2.59
C ALA A 211 32.30 37.61 2.55
N THR A 212 33.02 37.28 3.63
CA THR A 212 34.47 37.45 3.75
C THR A 212 35.09 36.12 4.16
N LEU A 213 35.97 35.58 3.31
CA LEU A 213 36.68 34.33 3.57
C LEU A 213 38.10 34.61 4.06
N PRO A 214 38.57 33.92 5.11
CA PRO A 214 39.98 33.93 5.49
C PRO A 214 40.89 33.48 4.33
N SER A 215 42.14 33.95 4.34
CA SER A 215 43.16 33.58 3.36
C SER A 215 43.40 32.06 3.36
N GLY A 216 43.30 31.42 2.20
CA GLY A 216 43.56 29.99 2.03
C GLY A 216 42.93 29.41 0.77
N VAL A 217 43.32 28.18 0.43
CA VAL A 217 42.69 27.43 -0.66
C VAL A 217 41.47 26.72 -0.09
N TRP A 218 40.28 27.13 -0.54
CA TRP A 218 39.02 26.59 -0.08
C TRP A 218 38.50 25.51 -1.01
N SER A 219 38.05 24.39 -0.44
CA SER A 219 37.31 23.35 -1.14
C SER A 219 36.05 22.96 -0.38
N TYR A 220 35.05 22.48 -1.12
CA TYR A 220 33.73 22.17 -0.58
C TYR A 220 33.31 20.76 -0.95
N GLU A 221 32.81 20.02 0.03
CA GLU A 221 32.14 18.75 -0.20
C GLU A 221 30.66 18.90 0.18
N LEU A 222 29.78 18.65 -0.79
CA LEU A 222 28.34 18.79 -0.62
C LEU A 222 27.72 17.40 -0.45
N VAL A 223 27.31 17.08 0.77
CA VAL A 223 26.56 15.87 1.08
C VAL A 223 25.07 16.19 0.90
N VAL A 224 24.50 15.65 -0.17
CA VAL A 224 23.08 15.85 -0.51
C VAL A 224 22.21 14.94 0.37
N GLY A 225 21.16 15.51 0.95
CA GLY A 225 20.19 14.77 1.76
C GLY A 225 19.24 13.90 0.92
N ASP A 226 18.40 13.14 1.59
CA ASP A 226 17.39 12.29 0.96
C ASP A 226 16.11 13.09 0.66
N PRO A 227 15.72 13.28 -0.62
CA PRO A 227 14.50 14.00 -0.97
C PRO A 227 13.21 13.22 -0.71
N THR A 228 13.30 11.94 -0.32
CA THR A 228 12.14 11.03 -0.24
C THR A 228 11.01 11.62 0.60
N ALA A 229 11.31 12.21 1.77
CA ALA A 229 10.30 12.76 2.66
C ALA A 229 9.47 13.91 2.05
N ILE A 230 10.04 14.68 1.10
CA ILE A 230 9.32 15.76 0.39
C ILE A 230 8.23 15.17 -0.51
N ILE A 231 8.53 14.07 -1.19
CA ILE A 231 7.57 13.39 -2.08
C ILE A 231 6.52 12.62 -1.30
N LEU A 232 6.92 11.97 -0.20
CA LEU A 232 6.01 11.23 0.67
C LEU A 232 4.91 12.14 1.26
N MET A 233 5.24 13.40 1.55
CA MET A 233 4.32 14.37 2.14
C MET A 233 3.66 15.33 1.16
N ASP A 234 3.89 15.14 -0.13
CA ASP A 234 3.16 15.87 -1.16
C ASP A 234 1.74 15.32 -1.25
N PRO A 235 0.68 16.08 -0.90
CA PRO A 235 -0.68 15.58 -0.89
C PRO A 235 -1.15 15.12 -2.27
N SER A 236 -0.66 15.75 -3.33
CA SER A 236 -0.99 15.38 -4.70
C SER A 236 -0.34 14.05 -5.07
N VAL A 237 0.94 13.86 -4.75
CA VAL A 237 1.63 12.57 -5.00
C VAL A 237 1.02 11.44 -4.18
N ALA A 238 0.79 11.66 -2.89
CA ALA A 238 0.18 10.67 -2.02
C ALA A 238 -1.23 10.27 -2.52
N THR A 239 -2.01 11.23 -3.01
CA THR A 239 -3.33 10.97 -3.61
C THR A 239 -3.21 10.18 -4.92
N LEU A 240 -2.25 10.52 -5.80
CA LEU A 240 -2.03 9.77 -7.04
C LEU A 240 -1.70 8.30 -6.75
N TYR A 241 -0.85 8.03 -5.77
CA TYR A 241 -0.46 6.67 -5.43
C TYR A 241 -1.54 5.90 -4.66
N PHE A 242 -2.31 6.59 -3.82
CA PHE A 242 -3.54 6.03 -3.23
C PHE A 242 -4.49 5.57 -4.33
N LEU A 243 -4.75 6.41 -5.34
CA LEU A 243 -5.62 6.07 -6.46
C LEU A 243 -5.05 4.93 -7.31
N ASP A 244 -3.74 4.91 -7.59
CA ASP A 244 -3.08 3.82 -8.35
C ASP A 244 -3.28 2.43 -7.71
N ILE A 245 -3.29 2.36 -6.36
CA ILE A 245 -3.58 1.12 -5.63
C ILE A 245 -5.03 0.70 -5.87
N TRP A 246 -5.99 1.62 -5.80
CA TRP A 246 -7.41 1.34 -6.05
C TRP A 246 -7.69 0.94 -7.50
N LEU A 247 -7.03 1.56 -8.47
CA LEU A 247 -7.08 1.16 -9.88
C LEU A 247 -6.58 -0.28 -10.09
N SER A 248 -5.82 -0.81 -9.13
CA SER A 248 -5.16 -2.12 -9.18
C SER A 248 -5.65 -3.06 -8.07
N VAL A 249 -6.83 -2.82 -7.49
CA VAL A 249 -7.31 -3.53 -6.29
C VAL A 249 -7.44 -5.05 -6.49
N THR A 250 -7.72 -5.51 -7.71
CA THR A 250 -7.73 -6.94 -8.06
C THR A 250 -6.38 -7.60 -7.87
N ASN A 251 -5.34 -6.93 -8.34
CA ASN A 251 -3.96 -7.39 -8.24
C ASN A 251 -3.47 -7.33 -6.80
N LEU A 252 -3.95 -6.35 -6.03
CA LEU A 252 -3.76 -6.29 -4.59
C LEU A 252 -4.39 -7.51 -3.89
N ALA A 253 -5.64 -7.85 -4.21
CA ALA A 253 -6.32 -9.02 -3.65
C ALA A 253 -5.62 -10.34 -4.03
N VAL A 254 -5.14 -10.46 -5.26
CA VAL A 254 -4.35 -11.61 -5.72
C VAL A 254 -3.03 -11.72 -4.95
N ALA A 255 -2.31 -10.61 -4.76
CA ALA A 255 -1.06 -10.60 -4.00
C ALA A 255 -1.30 -11.03 -2.53
N ILE A 256 -2.38 -10.56 -1.91
CA ILE A 256 -2.79 -10.98 -0.56
C ILE A 256 -3.03 -12.49 -0.52
N MET A 257 -3.78 -13.02 -1.49
CA MET A 257 -4.08 -14.45 -1.56
C MET A 257 -2.81 -15.28 -1.78
N GLN A 258 -1.89 -14.82 -2.63
CA GLN A 258 -0.59 -15.48 -2.85
C GLN A 258 0.27 -15.50 -1.58
N VAL A 259 0.28 -14.44 -0.78
CA VAL A 259 1.00 -14.45 0.51
C VAL A 259 0.34 -15.39 1.52
N ALA A 260 -1.00 -15.41 1.57
CA ALA A 260 -1.72 -16.19 2.57
C ALA A 260 -1.78 -17.70 2.25
N GLN A 261 -1.81 -18.07 0.97
CA GLN A 261 -2.19 -19.42 0.54
C GLN A 261 -1.11 -20.11 -0.32
N SER A 262 -0.10 -19.38 -0.83
CA SER A 262 0.92 -20.01 -1.67
C SER A 262 1.99 -20.71 -0.83
N GLY A 263 2.31 -21.95 -1.20
CA GLY A 263 3.49 -22.66 -0.70
C GLY A 263 4.81 -22.27 -1.41
N SER A 264 4.76 -21.39 -2.43
CA SER A 264 5.94 -21.00 -3.20
C SER A 264 6.59 -19.72 -2.67
N LEU A 265 7.85 -19.81 -2.28
CA LEU A 265 8.65 -18.66 -1.83
C LEU A 265 8.72 -17.55 -2.88
N GLU A 266 8.75 -17.89 -4.16
CA GLU A 266 8.77 -16.90 -5.26
C GLU A 266 7.50 -16.05 -5.26
N HIS A 267 6.33 -16.71 -5.16
CA HIS A 267 5.04 -16.02 -5.14
C HIS A 267 4.87 -15.16 -3.89
N VAL A 268 5.30 -15.66 -2.73
CA VAL A 268 5.27 -14.91 -1.47
C VAL A 268 6.17 -13.68 -1.55
N PHE A 269 7.42 -13.82 -2.03
CA PHE A 269 8.35 -12.70 -2.14
C PHE A 269 7.84 -11.62 -3.11
N ARG A 270 7.44 -12.03 -4.32
CA ARG A 270 6.92 -11.11 -5.34
C ARG A 270 5.66 -10.37 -4.86
N SER A 271 4.76 -11.09 -4.20
CA SER A 271 3.52 -10.50 -3.66
C SER A 271 3.77 -9.58 -2.48
N THR A 272 4.72 -9.92 -1.62
CA THR A 272 5.15 -9.05 -0.50
C THR A 272 5.74 -7.74 -1.03
N TRP A 273 6.58 -7.82 -2.06
CA TRP A 273 7.09 -6.64 -2.74
C TRP A 273 5.95 -5.78 -3.31
N TYR A 274 4.98 -6.40 -3.98
CA TYR A 274 3.81 -5.69 -4.51
C TYR A 274 2.99 -5.02 -3.41
N LEU A 275 2.78 -5.72 -2.28
CA LEU A 275 2.04 -5.22 -1.12
C LEU A 275 2.72 -4.07 -0.39
N SER A 276 4.04 -3.87 -0.56
CA SER A 276 4.74 -2.70 0.01
C SER A 276 4.13 -1.36 -0.45
N ARG A 277 3.44 -1.34 -1.59
CA ARG A 277 2.70 -0.16 -2.10
C ARG A 277 1.63 0.33 -1.12
N THR A 278 1.12 -0.53 -0.23
CA THR A 278 0.12 -0.16 0.79
C THR A 278 0.63 0.89 1.78
N VAL A 279 1.95 1.14 1.86
CA VAL A 279 2.53 2.24 2.66
C VAL A 279 1.94 3.61 2.30
N TRP A 280 1.48 3.79 1.06
CA TRP A 280 0.86 5.03 0.60
C TRP A 280 -0.47 5.34 1.27
N PHE A 281 -1.18 4.35 1.81
CA PHE A 281 -2.35 4.60 2.65
C PHE A 281 -1.98 5.38 3.92
N ALA A 282 -0.84 5.05 4.53
CA ALA A 282 -0.35 5.75 5.71
C ALA A 282 0.10 7.18 5.37
N TYR A 283 0.89 7.35 4.31
CA TYR A 283 1.34 8.68 3.88
C TYR A 283 0.17 9.59 3.47
N TRP A 284 -0.80 9.07 2.73
CA TRP A 284 -2.01 9.82 2.37
C TRP A 284 -2.81 10.21 3.62
N SER A 285 -2.95 9.30 4.59
CA SER A 285 -3.60 9.59 5.87
C SER A 285 -2.85 10.67 6.66
N LEU A 286 -1.52 10.65 6.67
CA LEU A 286 -0.71 11.70 7.30
C LEU A 286 -0.88 13.05 6.59
N CYS A 287 -0.99 13.08 5.26
CA CYS A 287 -1.31 14.30 4.53
C CYS A 287 -2.68 14.88 4.93
N LEU A 288 -3.70 14.03 5.10
CA LEU A 288 -5.02 14.47 5.58
C LEU A 288 -4.99 14.97 7.04
N VAL A 289 -4.28 14.25 7.92
CA VAL A 289 -4.09 14.65 9.31
C VAL A 289 -3.34 15.97 9.38
N SER A 290 -2.26 16.13 8.62
CA SER A 290 -1.48 17.37 8.47
C SER A 290 -2.37 18.54 8.06
N TYR A 291 -3.18 18.37 7.02
CA TYR A 291 -4.15 19.36 6.58
C TYR A 291 -5.15 19.72 7.69
N GLY A 292 -5.68 18.72 8.41
CA GLY A 292 -6.57 18.92 9.54
C GLY A 292 -5.93 19.69 10.69
N LEU A 293 -4.72 19.30 11.11
CA LEU A 293 -3.97 19.95 12.19
C LEU A 293 -3.72 21.42 11.87
N LYS A 294 -3.32 21.71 10.63
CA LYS A 294 -3.14 23.08 10.12
C LYS A 294 -4.45 23.86 10.08
N ARG A 295 -5.54 23.24 9.62
CA ARG A 295 -6.85 23.89 9.55
C ARG A 295 -7.40 24.28 10.92
N PHE A 296 -7.09 23.49 11.95
CA PHE A 296 -7.58 23.68 13.32
C PHE A 296 -6.53 24.25 14.29
N HIS A 297 -5.32 24.61 13.82
CA HIS A 297 -4.20 25.11 14.64
C HIS A 297 -3.84 24.18 15.83
N LYS A 298 -3.89 22.86 15.61
CA LYS A 298 -3.60 21.83 16.63
C LYS A 298 -2.27 21.10 16.39
N GLU A 299 -1.34 21.72 15.66
CA GLU A 299 -0.05 21.13 15.30
C GLU A 299 0.76 20.70 16.53
N HIS A 300 0.60 21.41 17.65
CA HIS A 300 1.26 21.10 18.93
C HIS A 300 0.82 19.77 19.57
N VAL A 301 -0.32 19.21 19.15
CA VAL A 301 -0.87 17.94 19.69
C VAL A 301 -0.25 16.72 19.01
N PHE A 302 0.39 16.90 17.84
CA PHE A 302 0.91 15.80 17.04
C PHE A 302 2.44 15.80 17.04
N ALA A 303 3.04 14.67 17.42
CA ALA A 303 4.48 14.45 17.29
C ALA A 303 4.78 13.97 15.87
N ASP A 304 5.77 14.59 15.22
CA ASP A 304 6.22 14.19 13.89
C ASP A 304 6.76 12.76 13.91
N VAL A 305 6.40 11.99 12.88
CA VAL A 305 6.82 10.60 12.73
C VAL A 305 7.99 10.53 11.76
N ASP A 306 8.96 9.67 12.05
CA ASP A 306 10.05 9.37 11.13
C ASP A 306 9.54 8.51 9.95
N PRO A 307 9.81 8.89 8.68
CA PRO A 307 9.34 8.15 7.51
C PRO A 307 9.80 6.69 7.48
N THR A 308 11.03 6.41 7.93
CA THR A 308 11.60 5.06 7.93
C THR A 308 10.91 4.20 8.99
N VAL A 309 10.70 4.74 10.19
CA VAL A 309 9.94 4.05 11.25
C VAL A 309 8.51 3.76 10.80
N LEU A 310 7.86 4.73 10.13
CA LEU A 310 6.52 4.52 9.58
C LEU A 310 6.50 3.41 8.52
N ALA A 311 7.47 3.40 7.60
CA ALA A 311 7.56 2.37 6.58
C ALA A 311 7.74 0.97 7.20
N ILE A 312 8.60 0.82 8.20
CA ILE A 312 8.79 -0.43 8.94
C ILE A 312 7.50 -0.84 9.64
N ALA A 313 6.84 0.09 10.32
CA ALA A 313 5.58 -0.18 11.01
C ALA A 313 4.50 -0.67 10.03
N VAL A 314 4.32 0.00 8.88
CA VAL A 314 3.32 -0.42 7.89
C VAL A 314 3.70 -1.75 7.24
N MET A 315 4.98 -2.03 7.03
CA MET A 315 5.44 -3.32 6.52
C MET A 315 5.12 -4.47 7.47
N VAL A 316 5.07 -4.24 8.78
CA VAL A 316 4.69 -5.25 9.78
C VAL A 316 3.16 -5.31 9.95
N TYR A 317 2.53 -4.17 10.19
CA TYR A 317 1.09 -4.09 10.48
C TYR A 317 0.22 -4.36 9.26
N GLY A 318 0.64 -4.01 8.04
CA GLY A 318 -0.13 -4.22 6.81
C GLY A 318 -0.42 -5.70 6.55
N PRO A 319 0.60 -6.57 6.47
CA PRO A 319 0.42 -8.01 6.35
C PRO A 319 -0.31 -8.62 7.55
N LEU A 320 -0.01 -8.16 8.78
CA LEU A 320 -0.69 -8.63 9.99
C LEU A 320 -2.20 -8.35 9.93
N LEU A 321 -2.60 -7.11 9.64
CA LEU A 321 -4.00 -6.73 9.50
C LEU A 321 -4.67 -7.51 8.37
N THR A 322 -3.99 -7.71 7.25
CA THR A 322 -4.49 -8.50 6.13
C THR A 322 -4.74 -9.96 6.54
N TRP A 323 -3.79 -10.58 7.24
CA TRP A 323 -3.93 -11.94 7.77
C TRP A 323 -5.09 -12.02 8.77
N MET A 324 -5.20 -11.04 9.68
CA MET A 324 -6.29 -10.93 10.65
C MET A 324 -7.67 -10.82 9.96
N ASN A 325 -7.78 -10.14 8.82
CA ASN A 325 -9.04 -10.06 8.06
C ASN A 325 -9.51 -11.42 7.54
N GLY A 326 -8.63 -12.38 7.30
CA GLY A 326 -8.98 -13.74 6.86
C GLY A 326 -9.11 -14.77 7.98
N HIS A 327 -8.51 -14.51 9.14
CA HIS A 327 -8.40 -15.49 10.23
C HIS A 327 -9.13 -15.10 11.52
N ILE A 328 -9.50 -13.83 11.69
CA ILE A 328 -10.23 -13.35 12.87
C ILE A 328 -11.65 -12.94 12.46
N PRO A 329 -12.70 -13.65 12.93
CA PRO A 329 -14.08 -13.46 12.49
C PRO A 329 -14.61 -12.03 12.58
N VAL A 330 -14.21 -11.28 13.62
CA VAL A 330 -14.63 -9.88 13.81
C VAL A 330 -14.08 -8.98 12.70
N PHE A 331 -12.81 -9.15 12.33
CA PHE A 331 -12.19 -8.37 11.25
C PHE A 331 -12.77 -8.77 9.89
N THR A 332 -12.98 -10.07 9.65
CA THR A 332 -13.66 -10.56 8.44
C THR A 332 -15.03 -9.93 8.27
N ARG A 333 -15.84 -9.87 9.34
CA ARG A 333 -17.17 -9.24 9.30
C ARG A 333 -17.11 -7.74 9.10
N LEU A 334 -16.19 -7.05 9.77
CA LEU A 334 -15.99 -5.62 9.58
C LEU A 334 -15.65 -5.34 8.10
N TYR A 335 -14.77 -6.13 7.51
CA TYR A 335 -14.38 -6.00 6.11
C TYR A 335 -15.54 -6.31 5.15
N GLN A 336 -16.23 -7.44 5.31
CA GLN A 336 -17.43 -7.76 4.51
C GLN A 336 -18.50 -6.68 4.64
N TRP A 337 -18.67 -6.11 5.84
CA TRP A 337 -19.55 -4.98 6.08
C TRP A 337 -19.08 -3.77 5.27
N THR A 338 -17.81 -3.39 5.26
CA THR A 338 -17.32 -2.25 4.44
C THR A 338 -17.58 -2.42 2.93
N PHE A 339 -17.48 -3.65 2.39
CA PHE A 339 -17.79 -3.93 0.98
C PHE A 339 -19.30 -3.84 0.69
N THR A 340 -20.14 -4.22 1.65
CA THR A 340 -21.60 -4.12 1.54
C THR A 340 -22.09 -2.69 1.79
N PHE A 341 -21.41 -1.94 2.65
CA PHE A 341 -21.78 -0.59 3.10
C PHE A 341 -21.27 0.52 2.15
N TYR A 342 -20.52 0.20 1.10
CA TYR A 342 -20.18 1.14 0.02
C TYR A 342 -21.39 1.51 -0.88
N TYR A 343 -22.61 1.32 -0.37
CA TYR A 343 -23.84 2.04 -0.72
C TYR A 343 -24.49 2.65 0.54
N ASN A 344 -23.79 3.57 1.20
CA ASN A 344 -24.31 4.85 1.70
C ASN A 344 -23.22 5.63 2.47
N ASN A 345 -23.15 6.94 2.23
CA ASN A 345 -22.39 7.93 3.01
C ASN A 345 -22.77 7.84 4.51
N ILE A 346 -21.94 8.16 5.51
CA ILE A 346 -21.17 9.39 5.67
C ILE A 346 -20.11 9.25 6.79
N LYS A 347 -18.96 9.90 6.56
CA LYS A 347 -18.00 10.60 7.44
C LYS A 347 -17.80 10.25 8.93
N ASN A 348 -16.49 10.34 9.27
CA ASN A 348 -15.85 10.87 10.49
C ASN A 348 -15.81 9.95 11.73
N ARG A 349 -14.77 9.87 12.58
CA ARG A 349 -13.46 10.53 12.78
C ARG A 349 -12.90 9.97 14.13
N VAL A 350 -11.65 10.31 14.50
CA VAL A 350 -11.06 10.29 15.88
C VAL A 350 -10.37 8.92 16.24
N THR A 351 -9.12 8.78 16.75
CA THR A 351 -8.12 9.64 17.42
C THR A 351 -6.72 8.98 17.44
N LEU A 352 -5.68 9.79 17.66
CA LEU A 352 -4.29 9.42 18.02
C LEU A 352 -3.99 9.56 19.52
N GLY A 353 -2.89 8.92 19.97
CA GLY A 353 -2.06 9.27 21.14
C GLY A 353 -1.33 8.03 21.68
N THR A 354 -0.05 7.98 22.07
CA THR A 354 1.03 8.95 22.33
C THR A 354 2.38 8.18 22.40
N LEU A 355 3.53 8.81 22.13
CA LEU A 355 4.72 8.78 23.01
C LEU A 355 5.83 9.71 22.50
N ARG A 356 6.50 10.40 23.43
CA ARG A 356 7.55 11.40 23.22
C ARG A 356 8.83 10.92 23.93
N ARG A 357 10.01 11.04 23.32
CA ARG A 357 11.33 11.01 24.02
C ARG A 357 12.32 12.00 23.40
N ARG A 358 13.13 12.61 24.28
CA ARG A 358 14.14 13.67 24.04
C ARG A 358 15.43 13.14 23.39
N PRO A 359 16.22 13.99 22.69
CA PRO A 359 17.54 13.63 22.15
C PRO A 359 18.70 14.03 23.09
N PRO A 360 19.91 13.44 22.92
CA PRO A 360 21.13 13.99 23.49
C PRO A 360 21.89 14.90 22.51
N ARG A 361 22.72 15.76 23.12
CA ARG A 361 23.56 16.82 22.56
C ARG A 361 24.67 16.30 21.64
N GLN A 362 24.93 17.05 20.57
CA GLN A 362 26.28 17.42 20.12
C GLN A 362 26.21 18.70 19.26
N THR A 363 27.25 19.52 19.36
CA THR A 363 27.33 20.85 18.74
C THR A 363 27.68 20.75 17.25
N ALA A 364 26.66 20.88 16.40
CA ALA A 364 26.76 21.26 15.00
C ALA A 364 26.24 22.70 14.84
N ARG A 365 26.87 23.53 14.00
CA ARG A 365 26.35 24.87 13.65
C ARG A 365 25.41 24.75 12.44
N GLY A 366 24.15 25.13 12.63
CA GLY A 366 23.04 24.92 11.69
C GLY A 366 21.91 24.06 12.28
N GLY A 367 20.71 24.10 11.70
CA GLY A 367 19.52 23.40 12.24
C GLY A 367 18.66 24.21 13.23
N THR A 368 18.94 25.52 13.38
CA THR A 368 18.10 26.46 14.15
C THR A 368 16.65 26.47 13.66
N VAL A 369 16.41 26.24 12.37
CA VAL A 369 15.08 26.07 11.79
C VAL A 369 14.31 24.93 12.48
N HIS A 370 14.95 23.80 12.76
CA HIS A 370 14.31 22.67 13.44
C HIS A 370 14.07 22.95 14.92
N ALA A 371 14.98 23.66 15.60
CA ALA A 371 14.79 24.08 17.00
C ALA A 371 13.64 25.11 17.14
N ILE A 372 13.52 26.02 16.18
CA ILE A 372 12.42 26.97 16.08
C ILE A 372 11.11 26.22 15.80
N MET A 373 11.10 25.22 14.91
CA MET A 373 9.92 24.38 14.64
C MET A 373 9.52 23.48 15.83
N GLU A 374 10.47 23.08 16.69
CA GLU A 374 10.17 22.39 17.95
C GLU A 374 9.52 23.32 18.98
N THR A 375 9.92 24.60 18.98
CA THR A 375 9.38 25.63 19.88
C THR A 375 8.04 26.18 19.38
N TYR A 376 7.90 26.32 18.06
CA TYR A 376 6.73 26.87 17.36
C TYR A 376 6.25 25.90 16.27
N PRO A 377 5.46 24.88 16.64
CA PRO A 377 4.96 23.88 15.69
C PRO A 377 4.19 24.45 14.50
N GLN A 378 3.60 25.65 14.62
CA GLN A 378 2.92 26.32 13.51
C GLN A 378 3.84 26.59 12.30
N LEU A 379 5.16 26.66 12.51
CA LEU A 379 6.15 26.90 11.46
C LEU A 379 6.50 25.66 10.64
N LYS A 380 6.09 24.45 11.06
CA LYS A 380 6.28 23.23 10.24
C LYS A 380 5.35 23.28 9.04
N ALA A 381 5.85 23.17 7.81
CA ALA A 381 4.98 23.05 6.63
C ALA A 381 4.11 21.77 6.69
N THR A 382 4.69 20.68 7.21
CA THR A 382 4.02 19.38 7.39
C THR A 382 4.26 18.87 8.81
N PRO A 383 3.33 19.08 9.77
CA PRO A 383 3.53 18.72 11.17
C PRO A 383 3.64 17.22 11.44
N THR A 384 3.27 16.37 10.49
CA THR A 384 3.15 14.91 10.68
C THR A 384 4.41 14.11 10.35
N ILE A 385 5.39 14.69 9.65
CA ILE A 385 6.64 14.00 9.29
C ILE A 385 7.86 14.83 9.65
N ASN A 386 8.96 14.13 9.93
CA ASN A 386 10.25 14.77 10.08
C ASN A 386 10.97 14.95 8.74
N LEU A 387 11.26 16.20 8.35
CA LEU A 387 11.96 16.55 7.11
C LEU A 387 13.49 16.68 7.27
N ARG A 388 14.05 16.35 8.44
CA ARG A 388 15.49 16.46 8.73
C ARG A 388 16.39 15.70 7.76
N ALA A 389 15.90 14.58 7.21
CA ALA A 389 16.64 13.77 6.25
C ALA A 389 16.89 14.50 4.91
N THR A 390 16.11 15.55 4.61
CA THR A 390 16.22 16.32 3.36
C THR A 390 17.35 17.35 3.40
N ASP A 391 17.89 17.64 4.58
CA ASP A 391 18.91 18.68 4.75
C ASP A 391 20.22 18.28 4.06
N CYS A 392 20.86 19.27 3.43
CA CYS A 392 22.19 19.10 2.87
C CYS A 392 23.25 19.50 3.91
N PHE A 393 24.41 18.85 3.86
CA PHE A 393 25.57 19.25 4.65
C PHE A 393 26.66 19.76 3.72
N VAL A 394 27.15 20.96 4.03
CA VAL A 394 28.32 21.54 3.35
C VAL A 394 29.51 21.38 4.29
N LEU A 395 30.51 20.65 3.84
CA LEU A 395 31.80 20.52 4.51
C LEU A 395 32.77 21.49 3.85
N CYS A 396 33.22 22.49 4.59
CA CYS A 396 34.13 23.52 4.13
C CYS A 396 35.55 23.16 4.57
N TYR A 397 36.46 22.97 3.62
CA TYR A 397 37.87 22.71 3.88
C TYR A 397 38.70 23.93 3.52
N CYS A 398 39.70 24.25 4.34
CA CYS A 398 40.72 25.26 4.07
C CYS A 398 42.09 24.59 4.12
N ASN A 399 42.87 24.71 3.05
CA ASN A 399 44.20 24.08 2.92
C ASN A 399 44.19 22.57 3.22
N GLY A 400 43.12 21.88 2.79
CA GLY A 400 42.96 20.43 2.99
C GLY A 400 42.48 20.00 4.37
N GLN A 401 42.28 20.92 5.31
CA GLN A 401 41.71 20.61 6.64
C GLN A 401 40.25 21.04 6.74
N LEU A 402 39.41 20.20 7.36
CA LEU A 402 38.00 20.52 7.58
C LEU A 402 37.90 21.70 8.55
N TYR A 403 37.43 22.84 8.04
CA TYR A 403 37.29 24.07 8.81
C TYR A 403 35.93 24.14 9.50
N GLU A 404 34.85 23.84 8.77
CA GLU A 404 33.50 23.89 9.32
C GLU A 404 32.51 22.98 8.59
N ARG A 405 31.41 22.65 9.28
CA ARG A 405 30.27 21.90 8.75
C ARG A 405 29.01 22.73 8.91
N LEU A 406 28.34 23.02 7.79
CA LEU A 406 27.08 23.74 7.75
C LEU A 406 25.94 22.77 7.41
N ARG A 407 24.86 22.82 8.18
CA ARG A 407 23.60 22.13 7.87
C ARG A 407 22.63 23.13 7.22
N VAL A 408 22.25 22.86 5.97
CA VAL A 408 21.36 23.72 5.19
C VAL A 408 20.03 23.02 4.99
N SER A 409 18.94 23.69 5.40
CA SER A 409 17.57 23.21 5.27
C SER A 409 16.82 23.96 4.17
N LEU A 410 15.94 23.27 3.45
CA LEU A 410 15.12 23.89 2.41
C LEU A 410 14.05 24.78 3.01
N LEU A 411 13.91 25.99 2.47
CA LEU A 411 12.94 26.97 2.94
C LEU A 411 11.49 26.49 2.82
N GLN A 412 11.19 25.60 1.86
CA GLN A 412 9.87 25.00 1.67
C GLN A 412 9.40 24.14 2.85
N CYS A 413 10.30 23.75 3.75
CA CYS A 413 9.95 23.01 4.96
C CYS A 413 9.29 23.92 6.02
N LEU A 414 9.41 25.24 5.86
CA LEU A 414 8.87 26.27 6.74
C LEU A 414 7.52 26.80 6.20
N ASP A 415 6.48 26.78 7.04
CA ASP A 415 5.23 27.48 6.74
C ASP A 415 5.44 28.99 6.96
N ARG A 416 5.52 29.73 5.85
CA ARG A 416 5.85 31.16 5.86
C ARG A 416 4.67 32.07 6.16
N ARG A 417 3.45 31.55 6.19
CA ARG A 417 2.22 32.36 6.33
C ARG A 417 2.15 33.17 7.63
N ASP A 418 2.80 32.67 8.69
CA ASP A 418 2.92 33.36 9.98
C ASP A 418 4.38 33.45 10.47
N ALA A 419 5.36 33.20 9.59
CA ALA A 419 6.76 33.18 9.98
C ALA A 419 7.25 34.56 10.47
N ASP A 420 6.79 35.63 9.84
CA ASP A 420 7.18 37.01 10.18
C ASP A 420 6.65 37.46 11.56
N LYS A 421 5.67 36.76 12.13
CA LYS A 421 5.15 37.00 13.49
C LYS A 421 5.98 36.32 14.57
N VAL A 422 6.80 35.33 14.21
CA VAL A 422 7.51 34.45 15.14
C VAL A 422 9.03 34.61 15.01
N ILE A 423 9.52 34.88 13.81
CA ILE A 423 10.95 35.05 13.51
C ILE A 423 11.26 36.54 13.53
N ALA A 424 11.99 37.00 14.55
CA ALA A 424 12.43 38.38 14.64
C ALA A 424 13.43 38.71 13.50
N HIS A 425 13.25 39.85 12.85
CA HIS A 425 14.21 40.36 11.87
C HIS A 425 15.47 40.86 12.59
N SER A 426 16.65 40.34 12.21
CA SER A 426 17.93 40.89 12.65
C SER A 426 18.23 42.17 11.87
N ALA A 427 18.67 43.22 12.58
CA ALA A 427 19.16 44.44 11.96
C ALA A 427 20.53 44.23 11.29
N GLU A 428 21.30 43.24 11.74
CA GLU A 428 22.59 42.89 11.16
C GLU A 428 22.44 41.76 10.12
N PRO A 429 23.04 41.91 8.92
CA PRO A 429 23.02 40.88 7.90
C PRO A 429 23.85 39.65 8.34
N SER A 430 23.39 38.47 7.95
CA SER A 430 24.10 37.22 8.21
C SER A 430 25.49 37.22 7.58
N GLU A 431 26.51 36.78 8.33
CA GLU A 431 27.88 36.57 7.83
C GLU A 431 27.94 35.50 6.72
N PHE A 432 26.96 34.59 6.69
CA PHE A 432 26.78 33.58 5.65
C PHE A 432 26.01 34.14 4.46
N VAL A 433 26.48 33.83 3.26
CA VAL A 433 25.92 34.36 2.00
C VAL A 433 24.52 33.79 1.74
N SER A 434 23.50 34.65 1.74
CA SER A 434 22.18 34.34 1.20
C SER A 434 22.20 34.34 -0.33
N ALA A 435 21.58 33.34 -0.95
CA ALA A 435 21.54 33.12 -2.41
C ALA A 435 20.88 34.30 -3.20
N PRO A 436 20.97 34.30 -4.54
CA PRO A 436 21.29 35.46 -5.37
C PRO A 436 20.18 36.54 -5.44
N PRO A 437 20.54 37.81 -5.73
CA PRO A 437 19.55 38.81 -6.10
C PRO A 437 18.96 38.47 -7.48
N ASN A 438 17.65 38.66 -7.61
CA ASN A 438 16.82 38.60 -8.81
C ASN A 438 16.12 37.26 -9.11
N SER A 439 14.90 37.13 -8.57
CA SER A 439 13.75 36.67 -9.36
C SER A 439 12.53 37.53 -9.00
N HIS A 440 12.54 38.79 -9.43
CA HIS A 440 11.29 39.47 -9.75
C HIS A 440 10.82 38.89 -11.08
N THR A 441 9.89 37.94 -11.03
CA THR A 441 8.72 37.77 -11.92
C THR A 441 7.90 36.61 -11.42
#